data_AF-A0A4P6PAY9-F1
#
_entry.id   AF-A0A4P6PAY9-F1
#
_cell.length_a   1.000
_cell.length_b   1.000
_cell.length_c   1.000
_cell.angle_alpha   90.00
_cell.angle_beta   90.00
_cell.angle_gamma   90.00
#
_symmetry.space_group_name_H-M   'P 1'
#
loop_
_entity.id
_entity.type
_entity.pdbx_description
1 polymer ?
#
loop_
_entity_poly.entity_id
_entity_poly.type
_entity_poly.pdbx_seq_one_letter_code
_entity_poly.pdbx_strand_id
1 'polypeptide(L)'
;MSVNQAVLFTKPLHHLGIDLTPEKLDELTRQFFGDKGFTISCSKKVSGLQLAERDVIRQHYILYSTAAWTEDISLSDAGKERFAEAFDSSWDEEVSVGRILPTAELLKRKKIDAHQLFNFWNVIFSAGKTVKLQDGFIMGYVAELDAYCINGFYPSMEANFYHPDTVMTYYVVEFDSDETSWSDFRKKILGATNAGNAVHESFRGQLYSEYPVQFPGRDNFLHGSAGPLEGLVERAIHEADFDMSANPVGRWLNDQGVTLDRFKTWKSEQSIAVLGELFDETEEKNTGEIFRILEPVKWS
;
A
#
# COMPACT_ATOMS: atom_id res chain seq x y z
N MET A 1 26.89 12.68 -0.28
CA MET A 1 25.43 12.86 -0.31
C MET A 1 24.81 11.48 -0.28
N SER A 2 24.14 11.16 0.82
CA SER A 2 23.32 9.95 0.91
C SER A 2 22.00 10.24 0.23
N VAL A 3 21.62 9.42 -0.75
CA VAL A 3 20.43 9.66 -1.57
C VAL A 3 19.31 8.77 -1.09
N ASN A 4 18.18 9.38 -0.74
CA ASN A 4 16.91 8.69 -0.62
C ASN A 4 16.26 8.60 -2.00
N GLN A 5 15.61 7.48 -2.27
CA GLN A 5 14.90 7.23 -3.52
C GLN A 5 13.53 6.62 -3.22
N ALA A 6 12.49 7.46 -3.31
CA ALA A 6 11.11 7.05 -3.07
C ALA A 6 10.42 6.61 -4.37
N VAL A 7 9.59 5.59 -4.26
CA VAL A 7 8.63 5.23 -5.30
C VAL A 7 7.33 5.97 -5.03
N LEU A 8 6.84 6.71 -6.04
CA LEU A 8 5.52 7.32 -6.01
C LEU A 8 4.68 6.80 -7.17
N PHE A 9 3.36 6.76 -7.00
CA PHE A 9 2.46 6.64 -8.15
C PHE A 9 1.12 7.32 -7.89
N THR A 10 0.51 7.86 -8.94
CA THR A 10 -0.82 8.46 -8.86
C THR A 10 -1.90 7.41 -8.65
N LYS A 11 -2.90 7.71 -7.83
CA LYS A 11 -4.06 6.84 -7.63
C LYS A 11 -5.12 7.07 -8.73
N PRO A 12 -5.99 6.09 -8.99
CA PRO A 12 -7.07 6.22 -9.97
C PRO A 12 -8.01 7.39 -9.62
N LEU A 13 -8.46 8.11 -10.65
CA LEU A 13 -9.36 9.26 -10.50
C LEU A 13 -10.74 9.06 -11.15
N HIS A 14 -10.89 8.05 -12.02
CA HIS A 14 -12.09 7.86 -12.85
C HIS A 14 -13.37 7.66 -12.02
N HIS A 15 -13.27 7.16 -10.78
CA HIS A 15 -14.39 6.91 -9.88
C HIS A 15 -14.73 8.09 -8.96
N LEU A 16 -13.96 9.19 -8.99
CA LEU A 16 -14.06 10.26 -8.00
C LEU A 16 -15.07 11.35 -8.35
N GLY A 17 -15.41 11.52 -9.63
CA GLY A 17 -16.33 12.58 -10.07
C GLY A 17 -15.83 14.01 -9.81
N ILE A 18 -14.50 14.19 -9.70
CA ILE A 18 -13.83 15.48 -9.51
C ILE A 18 -13.24 15.99 -10.83
N ASP A 19 -13.03 17.30 -10.95
CA ASP A 19 -12.41 17.94 -12.11
C ASP A 19 -10.87 17.88 -12.05
N LEU A 20 -10.32 16.68 -11.86
CA LEU A 20 -8.88 16.42 -11.87
C LEU A 20 -8.59 15.26 -12.83
N THR A 21 -7.84 15.54 -13.90
CA THR A 21 -7.45 14.51 -14.87
C THR A 21 -6.12 13.87 -14.48
N PRO A 22 -5.82 12.64 -14.94
CA PRO A 22 -4.52 12.01 -14.75
C PRO A 22 -3.35 12.87 -15.29
N GLU A 23 -3.55 13.55 -16.42
CA GLU A 23 -2.59 14.48 -17.01
C GLU A 23 -2.32 15.67 -16.09
N LYS A 24 -3.37 16.27 -15.52
CA LYS A 24 -3.21 17.40 -14.61
C LYS A 24 -2.55 16.97 -13.30
N LEU A 25 -2.90 15.80 -12.76
CA LEU A 25 -2.24 15.26 -11.58
C LEU A 25 -0.75 14.98 -11.83
N ASP A 26 -0.37 14.48 -13.01
CA ASP A 26 1.05 14.31 -13.39
C ASP A 26 1.78 15.66 -13.47
N GLU A 27 1.17 16.67 -14.11
CA GLU A 27 1.71 18.04 -14.18
C GLU A 27 1.96 18.62 -12.78
N LEU A 28 0.94 18.57 -11.91
CA LEU A 28 1.03 19.07 -10.53
C LEU A 28 2.08 18.32 -9.72
N THR A 29 2.20 17.00 -9.91
CA THR A 29 3.22 16.17 -9.25
C THR A 29 4.61 16.65 -9.64
N ARG A 30 4.89 16.76 -10.94
CA ARG A 30 6.20 17.19 -11.44
C ARG A 30 6.55 18.59 -10.98
N GLN A 31 5.60 19.51 -11.04
CA GLN A 31 5.79 20.89 -10.59
C GLN A 31 6.11 20.93 -9.09
N PHE A 32 5.28 20.30 -8.26
CA PHE A 32 5.43 20.35 -6.80
C PHE A 32 6.79 19.81 -6.33
N PHE A 33 7.20 18.64 -6.84
CA PHE A 33 8.48 18.03 -6.46
C PHE A 33 9.66 18.79 -7.07
N GLY A 34 9.56 19.27 -8.32
CA GLY A 34 10.59 20.09 -8.96
C GLY A 34 10.84 21.42 -8.25
N ASP A 35 9.77 22.14 -7.87
CA ASP A 35 9.84 23.42 -7.16
C ASP A 35 10.50 23.31 -5.78
N LYS A 36 10.49 22.10 -5.20
CA LYS A 36 11.16 21.79 -3.93
C LYS A 36 12.55 21.15 -4.09
N GLY A 37 13.07 21.06 -5.31
CA GLY A 37 14.41 20.56 -5.59
C GLY A 37 14.54 19.04 -5.60
N PHE A 38 13.44 18.28 -5.61
CA PHE A 38 13.48 16.83 -5.77
C PHE A 38 13.73 16.47 -7.24
N THR A 39 14.47 15.38 -7.48
CA THR A 39 14.75 14.89 -8.84
C THR A 39 13.86 13.72 -9.19
N ILE A 40 13.12 13.79 -10.30
CA ILE A 40 12.38 12.65 -10.85
C ILE A 40 13.32 11.91 -11.81
N SER A 41 13.93 10.82 -11.34
CA SER A 41 14.92 10.06 -12.13
C SER A 41 14.27 9.03 -13.08
N CYS A 42 13.04 8.63 -12.80
CA CYS A 42 12.24 7.78 -13.68
C CYS A 42 10.77 8.21 -13.61
N SER A 43 10.06 8.15 -14.73
CA SER A 43 8.60 8.23 -14.74
C SER A 43 8.00 7.42 -15.89
N LYS A 44 6.86 6.78 -15.66
CA LYS A 44 6.16 5.98 -16.67
C LYS A 44 4.64 6.06 -16.48
N LYS A 45 3.90 6.26 -17.57
CA LYS A 45 2.45 6.05 -17.59
C LYS A 45 2.14 4.56 -17.76
N VAL A 46 1.21 4.05 -16.97
CA VAL A 46 0.78 2.64 -16.93
C VAL A 46 -0.74 2.61 -16.89
N SER A 47 -1.37 1.83 -17.77
CA SER A 47 -2.83 1.64 -17.75
C SER A 47 -3.25 0.61 -16.71
N GLY A 48 -4.52 0.66 -16.29
CA GLY A 48 -5.07 -0.35 -15.38
C GLY A 48 -4.96 -1.78 -15.93
N LEU A 49 -5.12 -1.96 -17.25
CA LEU A 49 -4.95 -3.26 -17.89
C LEU A 49 -3.50 -3.79 -17.81
N GLN A 50 -2.50 -2.91 -17.95
CA GLN A 50 -1.10 -3.28 -17.78
C GLN A 50 -0.75 -3.62 -16.32
N LEU A 51 -1.39 -2.95 -15.36
CA LEU A 51 -1.27 -3.30 -13.94
C LEU A 51 -1.86 -4.68 -13.65
N ALA A 52 -3.04 -4.96 -14.22
CA ALA A 52 -3.75 -6.22 -14.06
C ALA A 52 -2.99 -7.40 -14.69
N GLU A 53 -2.44 -7.23 -15.90
CA GLU A 53 -1.69 -8.27 -16.62
C GLU A 53 -0.52 -8.85 -15.80
N ARG A 54 0.08 -8.02 -14.95
CA ARG A 54 1.23 -8.39 -14.10
C ARG A 54 0.87 -8.50 -12.62
N ASP A 55 -0.41 -8.43 -12.24
CA ASP A 55 -0.86 -8.43 -10.84
C ASP A 55 -0.11 -7.40 -9.95
N VAL A 56 0.24 -6.24 -10.50
CA VAL A 56 1.15 -5.26 -9.85
C VAL A 56 0.63 -4.81 -8.49
N ILE A 57 -0.67 -4.53 -8.39
CA ILE A 57 -1.28 -3.99 -7.16
C ILE A 57 -1.50 -5.08 -6.10
N ARG A 58 -1.68 -6.34 -6.52
CA ARG A 58 -1.67 -7.50 -5.61
C ARG A 58 -0.29 -7.72 -5.03
N GLN A 59 0.74 -7.74 -5.87
CA GLN A 59 2.11 -7.90 -5.41
C GLN A 59 2.56 -6.74 -4.51
N HIS A 60 2.18 -5.51 -4.86
CA HIS A 60 2.52 -4.31 -4.09
C HIS A 60 1.87 -4.31 -2.69
N TYR A 61 0.59 -4.67 -2.60
CA TYR A 61 -0.14 -4.75 -1.33
C TYR A 61 -0.28 -6.20 -0.82
N ILE A 62 0.77 -7.01 -0.96
CA ILE A 62 0.68 -8.48 -0.75
C ILE A 62 0.11 -8.88 0.61
N LEU A 63 0.41 -8.11 1.67
CA LEU A 63 -0.10 -8.37 3.01
C LEU A 63 -1.63 -8.30 3.05
N TYR A 64 -2.22 -7.29 2.39
CA TYR A 64 -3.66 -7.08 2.37
C TYR A 64 -4.34 -7.93 1.30
N SER A 65 -3.72 -8.09 0.13
CA SER A 65 -4.29 -8.85 -0.98
C SER A 65 -4.42 -10.33 -0.66
N THR A 66 -3.42 -10.92 -0.01
CA THR A 66 -3.42 -12.33 0.37
C THR A 66 -4.55 -12.61 1.34
N ALA A 67 -4.70 -11.80 2.40
CA ALA A 67 -5.78 -11.96 3.35
C ALA A 67 -7.17 -11.64 2.75
N ALA A 68 -7.27 -10.65 1.86
CA ALA A 68 -8.54 -10.29 1.23
C ALA A 68 -9.07 -11.38 0.28
N TRP A 69 -8.18 -12.11 -0.40
CA TRP A 69 -8.56 -13.09 -1.43
C TRP A 69 -8.29 -14.55 -1.04
N THR A 70 -7.91 -14.83 0.20
CA THR A 70 -7.70 -16.22 0.64
C THR A 70 -8.98 -17.04 0.59
N GLU A 71 -8.87 -18.29 0.14
CA GLU A 71 -9.93 -19.30 0.25
C GLU A 71 -9.87 -20.02 1.61
N ASP A 72 -8.70 -20.07 2.23
CA ASP A 72 -8.48 -20.64 3.55
C ASP A 72 -8.32 -19.51 4.57
N ILE A 73 -9.40 -19.23 5.31
CA ILE A 73 -9.41 -18.22 6.36
C ILE A 73 -9.03 -18.91 7.67
N SER A 74 -7.78 -18.78 8.05
CA SER A 74 -7.26 -19.26 9.33
C SER A 74 -6.61 -18.13 10.13
N LEU A 75 -6.66 -18.26 11.45
CA LEU A 75 -5.99 -17.37 12.40
C LEU A 75 -5.10 -18.19 13.32
N SER A 76 -4.03 -17.57 13.79
CA SER A 76 -3.28 -18.04 14.96
C SER A 76 -4.15 -18.01 16.23
N ASP A 77 -3.74 -18.73 17.27
CA ASP A 77 -4.45 -18.72 18.56
C ASP A 77 -4.55 -17.30 19.14
N ALA A 78 -3.46 -16.52 19.09
CA ALA A 78 -3.47 -15.11 19.47
C ALA A 78 -4.42 -14.26 18.62
N GLY A 79 -4.59 -14.60 17.33
CA GLY A 79 -5.56 -13.96 16.44
C GLY A 79 -7.00 -14.27 16.86
N LYS A 80 -7.29 -15.51 17.25
CA LYS A 80 -8.61 -15.92 17.77
C LYS A 80 -8.93 -15.25 19.11
N GLU A 81 -7.95 -15.09 19.99
CA GLU A 81 -8.11 -14.34 21.26
C GLU A 81 -8.47 -12.88 20.99
N ARG A 82 -7.72 -12.19 20.11
CA ARG A 82 -8.03 -10.82 19.70
C ARG A 82 -9.41 -10.68 19.06
N PHE A 83 -9.84 -11.69 18.29
CA PHE A 83 -11.18 -11.72 17.71
C PHE A 83 -12.24 -11.78 18.82
N ALA A 84 -12.08 -12.67 19.78
CA ALA A 84 -13.02 -12.81 20.89
C ALA A 84 -13.11 -11.55 21.74
N GLU A 85 -11.98 -10.90 22.02
CA GLU A 85 -11.94 -9.62 22.74
C GLU A 85 -12.63 -8.49 21.96
N ALA A 86 -12.45 -8.43 20.64
CA ALA A 86 -12.96 -7.34 19.82
C ALA A 86 -14.46 -7.46 19.52
N PHE A 87 -14.98 -8.68 19.39
CA PHE A 87 -16.34 -8.94 18.91
C PHE A 87 -17.24 -9.62 19.92
N ASP A 88 -16.73 -9.99 21.10
CA ASP A 88 -17.46 -10.71 22.14
C ASP A 88 -18.11 -12.00 21.58
N SER A 89 -17.37 -12.71 20.72
CA SER A 89 -17.83 -13.91 20.03
C SER A 89 -16.68 -14.89 19.76
N SER A 90 -17.00 -16.17 19.61
CA SER A 90 -16.01 -17.21 19.30
C SER A 90 -15.74 -17.29 17.80
N TRP A 91 -14.47 -17.27 17.40
CA TRP A 91 -14.07 -17.46 16.00
C TRP A 91 -14.68 -18.74 15.39
N ASP A 92 -14.53 -19.87 16.09
CA ASP A 92 -14.98 -21.17 15.58
C ASP A 92 -16.51 -21.24 15.49
N GLU A 93 -17.23 -20.56 16.39
CA GLU A 93 -18.70 -20.44 16.32
C GLU A 93 -19.11 -19.63 15.08
N GLU A 94 -18.48 -18.48 14.84
CA GLU A 94 -18.78 -17.58 13.73
C GLU A 94 -18.48 -18.19 12.35
N VAL A 95 -17.43 -19.01 12.28
CA VAL A 95 -17.16 -19.88 11.12
C VAL A 95 -18.29 -20.91 10.96
N SER A 96 -18.70 -21.59 12.04
CA SER A 96 -19.70 -22.65 11.98
C SER A 96 -21.09 -22.17 11.53
N VAL A 97 -21.48 -20.94 11.90
CA VAL A 97 -22.74 -20.32 11.46
C VAL A 97 -22.63 -19.64 10.09
N GLY A 98 -21.44 -19.64 9.49
CA GLY A 98 -21.19 -19.16 8.13
C GLY A 98 -21.21 -17.64 8.00
N ARG A 99 -20.79 -16.91 9.04
CA ARG A 99 -20.63 -15.44 9.04
C ARG A 99 -19.20 -15.01 8.70
N ILE A 100 -18.22 -15.90 8.80
CA ILE A 100 -16.86 -15.70 8.27
C ILE A 100 -16.76 -16.47 6.95
N LEU A 101 -16.57 -15.76 5.84
CA LEU A 101 -16.56 -16.32 4.48
C LEU A 101 -15.41 -15.73 3.66
N PRO A 102 -14.81 -16.49 2.72
CA PRO A 102 -13.92 -15.93 1.71
C PRO A 102 -14.59 -14.75 1.00
N THR A 103 -13.85 -13.66 0.77
CA THR A 103 -14.42 -12.43 0.20
C THR A 103 -15.14 -12.69 -1.13
N ALA A 104 -14.57 -13.53 -1.99
CA ALA A 104 -15.21 -13.91 -3.26
C ALA A 104 -16.57 -14.60 -3.04
N GLU A 105 -16.69 -15.46 -2.03
CA GLU A 105 -17.95 -16.10 -1.67
C GLU A 105 -18.93 -15.10 -1.06
N LEU A 106 -18.46 -14.20 -0.18
CA LEU A 106 -19.28 -13.15 0.42
C LEU A 106 -19.93 -12.27 -0.65
N LEU A 107 -19.15 -11.74 -1.59
CA LEU A 107 -19.62 -10.89 -2.68
C LEU A 107 -20.70 -11.61 -3.51
N LYS A 108 -20.44 -12.88 -3.86
CA LYS A 108 -21.39 -13.71 -4.62
C LYS A 108 -22.67 -14.00 -3.84
N ARG A 109 -22.57 -14.41 -2.57
CA ARG A 109 -23.71 -14.82 -1.73
C ARG A 109 -24.61 -13.64 -1.38
N LYS A 110 -24.01 -12.47 -1.11
CA LYS A 110 -24.74 -11.24 -0.79
C LYS A 110 -25.15 -10.44 -2.04
N LYS A 111 -24.68 -10.84 -3.23
CA LYS A 111 -24.96 -10.19 -4.53
C LYS A 111 -24.57 -8.70 -4.51
N ILE A 112 -23.38 -8.43 -3.98
CA ILE A 112 -22.79 -7.11 -3.94
C ILE A 112 -21.46 -7.09 -4.69
N ASP A 113 -21.07 -5.90 -5.17
CA ASP A 113 -19.75 -5.68 -5.73
C ASP A 113 -18.73 -5.19 -4.67
N ALA A 114 -17.48 -5.04 -5.11
CA ALA A 114 -16.38 -4.58 -4.27
C ALA A 114 -16.58 -3.15 -3.74
N HIS A 115 -17.24 -2.26 -4.48
CA HIS A 115 -17.49 -0.88 -4.07
C HIS A 115 -18.60 -0.81 -3.01
N GLN A 116 -19.63 -1.62 -3.15
CA GLN A 116 -20.68 -1.78 -2.14
C GLN A 116 -20.09 -2.33 -0.83
N LEU A 117 -19.22 -3.34 -0.90
CA LEU A 117 -18.49 -3.83 0.27
C LEU A 117 -17.64 -2.72 0.92
N PHE A 118 -16.91 -1.94 0.12
CA PHE A 118 -16.12 -0.81 0.62
C PHE A 118 -17.00 0.22 1.35
N ASN A 119 -18.19 0.53 0.84
CA ASN A 119 -19.08 1.49 1.50
C ASN A 119 -19.50 1.01 2.89
N PHE A 120 -19.88 -0.26 3.04
CA PHE A 120 -20.17 -0.84 4.35
C PHE A 120 -18.94 -0.86 5.27
N TRP A 121 -17.79 -1.28 4.72
CA TRP A 121 -16.52 -1.30 5.44
C TRP A 121 -16.16 0.09 5.97
N ASN A 122 -16.29 1.13 5.15
CA ASN A 122 -15.90 2.48 5.53
C ASN A 122 -16.75 3.04 6.68
N VAL A 123 -18.03 2.66 6.77
CA VAL A 123 -18.90 3.00 7.90
C VAL A 123 -18.35 2.43 9.20
N ILE A 124 -18.04 1.13 9.23
CA ILE A 124 -17.53 0.49 10.45
C ILE A 124 -16.08 0.91 10.78
N PHE A 125 -15.25 1.12 9.76
CA PHE A 125 -13.87 1.58 9.93
C PHE A 125 -13.83 2.98 10.55
N SER A 126 -14.63 3.92 10.05
CA SER A 126 -14.71 5.28 10.60
C SER A 126 -15.27 5.32 12.02
N ALA A 127 -16.06 4.31 12.40
CA ALA A 127 -16.59 4.13 13.75
C ALA A 127 -15.62 3.40 14.70
N GLY A 128 -14.40 3.05 14.25
CA GLY A 128 -13.43 2.31 15.06
C GLY A 128 -13.82 0.86 15.33
N LYS A 129 -14.70 0.27 14.51
CA LYS A 129 -15.24 -1.10 14.67
C LYS A 129 -14.51 -2.15 13.84
N THR A 130 -13.24 -1.90 13.54
CA THR A 130 -12.36 -2.82 12.84
C THR A 130 -11.14 -3.13 13.71
N VAL A 131 -10.65 -4.35 13.67
CA VAL A 131 -9.51 -4.80 14.47
C VAL A 131 -8.47 -5.49 13.58
N LYS A 132 -7.19 -5.22 13.82
CA LYS A 132 -6.09 -6.00 13.24
C LYS A 132 -5.90 -7.26 14.07
N LEU A 133 -6.24 -8.42 13.50
CA LEU A 133 -6.12 -9.71 14.20
C LEU A 133 -4.70 -10.27 14.10
N GLN A 134 -4.06 -10.10 12.93
CA GLN A 134 -2.66 -10.42 12.67
C GLN A 134 -2.15 -9.56 11.50
N ASP A 135 -0.87 -9.68 11.14
CA ASP A 135 -0.28 -8.89 10.06
C ASP A 135 -1.01 -9.09 8.73
N GLY A 136 -1.32 -7.96 8.07
CA GLY A 136 -2.12 -7.95 6.85
C GLY A 136 -3.59 -8.31 7.02
N PHE A 137 -4.07 -8.67 8.22
CA PHE A 137 -5.42 -9.19 8.45
C PHE A 137 -6.23 -8.25 9.36
N ILE A 138 -7.02 -7.38 8.74
CA ILE A 138 -7.96 -6.49 9.43
C ILE A 138 -9.37 -7.04 9.22
N MET A 139 -10.15 -7.13 10.29
CA MET A 139 -11.51 -7.65 10.26
C MET A 139 -12.49 -6.64 10.85
N GLY A 140 -13.72 -6.68 10.34
CA GLY A 140 -14.84 -5.94 10.89
C GLY A 140 -16.16 -6.64 10.61
N TYR A 141 -17.09 -6.58 11.57
CA TYR A 141 -18.43 -7.12 11.39
C TYR A 141 -19.34 -6.09 10.69
N VAL A 142 -19.90 -6.49 9.55
CA VAL A 142 -20.82 -5.67 8.76
C VAL A 142 -22.25 -6.18 8.99
N ALA A 143 -23.04 -5.43 9.76
CA ALA A 143 -24.38 -5.84 10.17
C ALA A 143 -25.35 -5.98 8.99
N GLU A 144 -25.24 -5.11 7.98
CA GLU A 144 -26.04 -5.14 6.75
C GLU A 144 -25.82 -6.42 5.94
N LEU A 145 -24.65 -7.02 6.09
CA LEU A 145 -24.28 -8.28 5.46
C LEU A 145 -24.41 -9.47 6.41
N ASP A 146 -24.63 -9.26 7.72
CA ASP A 146 -24.55 -10.32 8.74
C ASP A 146 -23.29 -11.18 8.52
N ALA A 147 -22.13 -10.52 8.40
CA ALA A 147 -20.87 -11.17 8.05
C ALA A 147 -19.65 -10.39 8.55
N TYR A 148 -18.59 -11.14 8.87
CA TYR A 148 -17.26 -10.60 9.10
C TYR A 148 -16.54 -10.44 7.76
N CYS A 149 -16.07 -9.23 7.50
CA CYS A 149 -15.36 -8.88 6.29
C CYS A 149 -13.87 -8.79 6.60
N ILE A 150 -13.03 -9.32 5.71
CA ILE A 150 -11.56 -9.24 5.80
C ILE A 150 -11.08 -8.19 4.84
N ASN A 151 -10.31 -7.21 5.32
CA ASN A 151 -9.75 -6.12 4.53
C ASN A 151 -10.76 -5.54 3.52
N GLY A 152 -11.98 -5.22 3.97
CA GLY A 152 -13.09 -4.87 3.06
C GLY A 152 -12.84 -3.63 2.18
N PHE A 153 -11.74 -2.92 2.42
CA PHE A 153 -11.25 -1.85 1.55
C PHE A 153 -10.50 -2.32 0.31
N TYR A 154 -9.81 -3.46 0.39
CA TYR A 154 -8.87 -3.91 -0.61
C TYR A 154 -9.51 -4.25 -1.96
N PRO A 155 -10.62 -5.02 -2.04
CA PRO A 155 -11.23 -5.37 -3.32
C PRO A 155 -11.63 -4.15 -4.16
N SER A 156 -12.17 -3.10 -3.53
CA SER A 156 -12.52 -1.87 -4.25
C SER A 156 -11.28 -1.11 -4.73
N MET A 157 -10.20 -1.13 -3.95
CA MET A 157 -8.94 -0.49 -4.35
C MET A 157 -8.34 -1.20 -5.57
N GLU A 158 -8.26 -2.53 -5.52
CA GLU A 158 -7.81 -3.35 -6.65
C GLU A 158 -8.66 -3.09 -7.91
N ALA A 159 -9.99 -3.13 -7.78
CA ALA A 159 -10.91 -2.87 -8.88
C ALA A 159 -10.68 -1.50 -9.53
N ASN A 160 -10.46 -0.45 -8.71
CA ASN A 160 -10.13 0.87 -9.23
C ASN A 160 -8.79 0.87 -9.98
N PHE A 161 -7.73 0.29 -9.43
CA PHE A 161 -6.44 0.30 -10.14
C PHE A 161 -6.46 -0.49 -11.45
N TYR A 162 -7.21 -1.58 -11.52
CA TYR A 162 -7.29 -2.44 -12.71
C TYR A 162 -8.36 -2.00 -13.72
N HIS A 163 -9.12 -0.93 -13.43
CA HIS A 163 -10.14 -0.42 -14.33
C HIS A 163 -9.53 0.05 -15.68
N PRO A 164 -10.19 -0.17 -16.83
CA PRO A 164 -9.69 0.26 -18.15
C PRO A 164 -9.41 1.77 -18.26
N ASP A 165 -10.19 2.59 -17.55
CA ASP A 165 -10.02 4.05 -17.54
C ASP A 165 -8.93 4.53 -16.57
N THR A 166 -8.29 3.63 -15.84
CA THR A 166 -7.17 3.99 -14.97
C THR A 166 -5.93 4.29 -15.79
N VAL A 167 -5.41 5.50 -15.60
CA VAL A 167 -4.08 5.92 -16.03
C VAL A 167 -3.28 6.29 -14.78
N MET A 168 -2.32 5.45 -14.44
CA MET A 168 -1.38 5.67 -13.34
C MET A 168 -0.08 6.25 -13.89
N THR A 169 0.46 7.28 -13.25
CA THR A 169 1.85 7.68 -13.49
C THR A 169 2.69 7.21 -12.31
N TYR A 170 3.68 6.37 -12.61
CA TYR A 170 4.71 5.89 -11.70
C TYR A 170 5.92 6.83 -11.75
N TYR A 171 6.56 7.07 -10.61
CA TYR A 171 7.75 7.88 -10.47
C TYR A 171 8.77 7.24 -9.54
N VAL A 172 10.04 7.53 -9.83
CA VAL A 172 11.14 7.39 -8.88
C VAL A 172 11.63 8.80 -8.55
N VAL A 173 11.53 9.18 -7.28
CA VAL A 173 11.86 10.52 -6.78
C VAL A 173 13.08 10.44 -5.87
N GLU A 174 14.11 11.19 -6.20
CA GLU A 174 15.38 11.25 -5.49
C GLU A 174 15.54 12.56 -4.73
N PHE A 175 16.10 12.45 -3.52
CA PHE A 175 16.39 13.58 -2.65
C PHE A 175 17.59 13.32 -1.74
N ASP A 176 18.26 14.40 -1.39
CA ASP A 176 19.37 14.36 -0.44
C ASP A 176 18.84 14.12 0.98
N SER A 177 19.29 13.03 1.60
CA SER A 177 18.88 12.68 2.96
C SER A 177 19.41 13.65 4.02
N ASP A 178 20.43 14.45 3.68
CA ASP A 178 20.98 15.47 4.58
C ASP A 178 20.09 16.74 4.61
N GLU A 179 19.32 16.98 3.54
CA GLU A 179 18.40 18.12 3.42
C GLU A 179 16.95 17.75 3.75
N THR A 180 16.52 16.53 3.40
CA THR A 180 15.17 16.03 3.70
C THR A 180 15.24 14.57 4.15
N SER A 181 14.92 14.35 5.43
CA SER A 181 14.77 12.99 5.96
C SER A 181 13.59 12.26 5.31
N TRP A 182 13.62 10.94 5.26
CA TRP A 182 12.49 10.15 4.75
C TRP A 182 11.20 10.40 5.55
N SER A 183 11.30 10.55 6.87
CA SER A 183 10.17 10.90 7.73
C SER A 183 9.58 12.28 7.36
N ASP A 184 10.42 13.29 7.12
CA ASP A 184 9.95 14.61 6.67
C ASP A 184 9.34 14.55 5.27
N PHE A 185 9.95 13.79 4.36
CA PHE A 185 9.38 13.56 3.04
C PHE A 185 7.95 13.02 3.15
N ARG A 186 7.72 11.98 3.96
CA ARG A 186 6.37 11.41 4.11
C ARG A 186 5.39 12.32 4.82
N LYS A 187 5.80 12.91 5.95
CA LYS A 187 4.88 13.64 6.83
C LYS A 187 4.60 15.07 6.37
N LYS A 188 5.62 15.75 5.84
CA LYS A 188 5.59 17.19 5.54
C LYS A 188 5.55 17.49 4.06
N ILE A 189 6.21 16.68 3.23
CA ILE A 189 6.28 16.93 1.77
C ILE A 189 5.13 16.23 1.05
N LEU A 190 4.99 14.91 1.20
CA LEU A 190 3.91 14.13 0.61
C LEU A 190 2.59 14.35 1.36
N GLY A 191 2.63 14.26 2.69
CA GLY A 191 1.48 14.48 3.57
C GLY A 191 0.85 13.19 4.09
N ALA A 192 0.04 13.31 5.14
CA ALA A 192 -0.63 12.18 5.78
C ALA A 192 -1.43 11.31 4.79
N THR A 193 -1.54 10.01 5.06
CA THR A 193 -2.30 9.06 4.23
C THR A 193 -3.76 9.47 4.09
N ASN A 194 -4.40 9.94 5.16
CA ASN A 194 -5.69 10.61 5.04
C ASN A 194 -5.44 12.06 4.62
N ALA A 195 -5.74 12.38 3.36
CA ALA A 195 -5.47 13.70 2.79
C ALA A 195 -6.24 14.83 3.50
N GLY A 196 -7.38 14.53 4.13
CA GLY A 196 -8.13 15.47 4.97
C GLY A 196 -7.43 15.81 6.29
N ASN A 197 -6.44 15.02 6.71
CA ASN A 197 -5.59 15.26 7.87
C ASN A 197 -4.17 15.67 7.48
N ALA A 198 -3.87 15.81 6.18
CA ALA A 198 -2.55 16.20 5.71
C ALA A 198 -2.28 17.68 6.04
N VAL A 199 -1.02 18.02 6.31
CA VAL A 199 -0.63 19.42 6.49
C VAL A 199 -0.88 20.16 5.17
N HIS A 200 -1.42 21.39 5.25
CA HIS A 200 -1.92 22.10 4.09
C HIS A 200 -0.84 22.32 3.02
N GLU A 201 0.41 22.53 3.44
CA GLU A 201 1.56 22.77 2.57
C GLU A 201 2.09 21.50 1.88
N SER A 202 1.73 20.31 2.37
CA SER A 202 2.10 19.03 1.75
C SER A 202 1.31 18.79 0.46
N PHE A 203 1.83 17.93 -0.41
CA PHE A 203 1.22 17.69 -1.71
C PHE A 203 -0.22 17.16 -1.61
N ARG A 204 -0.45 16.15 -0.76
CA ARG A 204 -1.81 15.63 -0.52
C ARG A 204 -2.73 16.69 0.09
N GLY A 205 -2.20 17.59 0.92
CA GLY A 205 -2.97 18.66 1.54
C GLY A 205 -3.40 19.73 0.54
N GLN A 206 -2.50 20.13 -0.36
CA GLN A 206 -2.82 21.06 -1.45
C GLN A 206 -3.85 20.45 -2.41
N LEU A 207 -3.62 19.20 -2.85
CA LEU A 207 -4.56 18.49 -3.72
C LEU A 207 -5.93 18.32 -3.07
N TYR A 208 -6.02 17.95 -1.80
CA TYR A 208 -7.31 17.80 -1.12
C TYR A 208 -8.03 19.14 -0.92
N SER A 209 -7.29 20.22 -0.70
CA SER A 209 -7.87 21.56 -0.55
C SER A 209 -8.54 22.04 -1.84
N GLU A 210 -7.96 21.68 -2.99
CA GLU A 210 -8.49 22.04 -4.32
C GLU A 210 -9.52 21.03 -4.84
N TYR A 211 -9.30 19.74 -4.58
CA TYR A 211 -10.08 18.61 -5.09
C TYR A 211 -10.60 17.73 -3.95
N PRO A 212 -11.53 18.19 -3.10
CA PRO A 212 -12.00 17.41 -1.98
C PRO A 212 -12.66 16.10 -2.45
N VAL A 213 -12.25 14.98 -1.86
CA VAL A 213 -12.77 13.64 -2.16
C VAL A 213 -13.56 13.08 -0.97
N GLN A 214 -14.52 12.20 -1.24
CA GLN A 214 -15.36 11.61 -0.20
C GLN A 214 -14.58 10.71 0.78
N PHE A 215 -13.59 9.95 0.28
CA PHE A 215 -12.83 8.98 1.08
C PHE A 215 -11.33 9.32 1.06
N PRO A 216 -10.89 10.40 1.73
CA PRO A 216 -9.53 10.93 1.61
C PRO A 216 -8.43 10.02 2.19
N GLY A 217 -8.77 8.94 2.88
CA GLY A 217 -7.82 7.87 3.25
C GLY A 217 -7.50 6.91 2.11
N ARG A 218 -8.50 6.53 1.31
CA ARG A 218 -8.34 5.66 0.13
C ARG A 218 -7.86 6.46 -1.08
N ASP A 219 -8.57 7.56 -1.35
CA ASP A 219 -8.47 8.36 -2.56
C ASP A 219 -7.53 9.57 -2.36
N ASN A 220 -6.38 9.32 -1.72
CA ASN A 220 -5.42 10.34 -1.31
C ASN A 220 -4.45 10.78 -2.42
N PHE A 221 -4.87 10.67 -3.68
CA PHE A 221 -4.20 11.08 -4.92
C PHE A 221 -2.88 10.36 -5.27
N LEU A 222 -2.00 10.09 -4.31
CA LEU A 222 -0.70 9.46 -4.56
C LEU A 222 -0.36 8.43 -3.49
N HIS A 223 0.25 7.33 -3.93
CA HIS A 223 1.08 6.47 -3.08
C HIS A 223 2.49 7.07 -2.92
N GLY A 224 3.13 6.75 -1.80
CA GLY A 224 4.57 6.93 -1.64
C GLY A 224 5.17 5.88 -0.71
N SER A 225 6.28 5.26 -1.14
CA SER A 225 6.98 4.20 -0.41
C SER A 225 7.27 4.59 1.04
N ALA A 226 7.03 3.66 1.97
CA ALA A 226 7.09 3.95 3.40
C ALA A 226 8.54 4.03 3.94
N GLY A 227 9.46 3.28 3.34
CA GLY A 227 10.91 3.37 3.59
C GLY A 227 11.75 2.95 2.38
N PRO A 228 13.09 3.04 2.48
CA PRO A 228 14.02 2.69 1.40
C PRO A 228 13.99 1.21 0.99
N LEU A 229 13.79 0.29 1.94
CA LEU A 229 13.66 -1.14 1.63
C LEU A 229 12.36 -1.44 0.86
N GLU A 230 11.24 -0.87 1.31
CA GLU A 230 9.97 -0.98 0.57
C GLU A 230 10.08 -0.32 -0.80
N GLY A 231 10.73 0.84 -0.90
CA GLY A 231 11.01 1.47 -2.19
C GLY A 231 11.71 0.52 -3.16
N LEU A 232 12.74 -0.22 -2.72
CA LEU A 232 13.39 -1.27 -3.53
C LEU A 232 12.40 -2.37 -3.97
N VAL A 233 11.60 -2.89 -3.03
CA VAL A 233 10.59 -3.93 -3.32
C VAL A 233 9.56 -3.44 -4.34
N GLU A 234 9.08 -2.22 -4.16
CA GLU A 234 8.13 -1.58 -5.05
C GLU A 234 8.71 -1.39 -6.46
N ARG A 235 9.96 -0.94 -6.58
CA ARG A 235 10.63 -0.87 -7.89
C ARG A 235 10.70 -2.23 -8.56
N ALA A 236 11.10 -3.28 -7.82
CA ALA A 236 11.18 -4.64 -8.35
C ALA A 236 9.83 -5.23 -8.80
N ILE A 237 8.71 -4.75 -8.25
CA ILE A 237 7.35 -5.13 -8.64
C ILE A 237 6.89 -4.32 -9.87
N HIS A 238 7.06 -3.00 -9.83
CA HIS A 238 6.53 -2.09 -10.86
C HIS A 238 7.36 -2.12 -12.15
N GLU A 239 8.68 -2.25 -12.05
CA GLU A 239 9.61 -2.23 -13.19
C GLU A 239 9.94 -3.67 -13.64
N ALA A 240 9.53 -4.04 -14.87
CA ALA A 240 9.76 -5.38 -15.41
C ALA A 240 11.25 -5.72 -15.54
N ASP A 241 12.04 -4.74 -15.98
CA ASP A 241 13.49 -4.84 -16.20
C ASP A 241 14.26 -4.10 -15.09
N PHE A 242 13.77 -4.20 -13.85
CA PHE A 242 14.38 -3.49 -12.72
C PHE A 242 15.87 -3.82 -12.56
N ASP A 243 16.71 -2.80 -12.63
CA ASP A 243 18.13 -2.90 -12.31
C ASP A 243 18.40 -2.40 -10.88
N MET A 244 18.88 -3.31 -10.03
CA MET A 244 19.28 -2.99 -8.65
C MET A 244 20.35 -1.90 -8.60
N SER A 245 21.18 -1.76 -9.63
CA SER A 245 22.20 -0.70 -9.68
C SER A 245 21.59 0.72 -9.72
N ALA A 246 20.35 0.85 -10.20
CA ALA A 246 19.63 2.11 -10.24
C ALA A 246 19.00 2.50 -8.90
N ASN A 247 19.04 1.65 -7.87
CA ASN A 247 18.49 1.90 -6.54
C ASN A 247 19.60 1.91 -5.47
N PRO A 248 19.63 2.85 -4.52
CA PRO A 248 20.66 2.89 -3.49
C PRO A 248 20.76 1.62 -2.61
N VAL A 249 19.62 1.05 -2.19
CA VAL A 249 19.59 -0.21 -1.41
C VAL A 249 19.97 -1.38 -2.31
N GLY A 250 19.50 -1.38 -3.56
CA GLY A 250 19.87 -2.38 -4.56
C GLY A 250 21.38 -2.42 -4.84
N ARG A 251 22.03 -1.26 -4.97
CA ARG A 251 23.50 -1.18 -5.10
C ARG A 251 24.21 -1.77 -3.89
N TRP A 252 23.78 -1.41 -2.69
CA TRP A 252 24.35 -1.96 -1.46
C TRP A 252 24.21 -3.49 -1.41
N LEU A 253 23.04 -4.03 -1.75
CA LEU A 253 22.81 -5.48 -1.82
C LEU A 253 23.70 -6.16 -2.88
N ASN A 254 23.88 -5.55 -4.04
CA ASN A 254 24.80 -6.04 -5.07
C ASN A 254 26.25 -6.09 -4.55
N ASP A 255 26.69 -5.07 -3.81
CA ASP A 255 28.01 -5.03 -3.18
C ASP A 255 28.18 -6.14 -2.12
N GLN A 256 27.08 -6.61 -1.51
CA GLN A 256 27.04 -7.79 -0.63
C GLN A 256 26.90 -9.13 -1.39
N GLY A 257 26.92 -9.13 -2.72
CA GLY A 257 26.76 -10.34 -3.54
C GLY A 257 25.33 -10.89 -3.60
N VAL A 258 24.33 -10.03 -3.38
CA VAL A 258 22.91 -10.38 -3.49
C VAL A 258 22.36 -9.89 -4.84
N THR A 259 22.00 -10.84 -5.71
CA THR A 259 21.34 -10.54 -6.99
C THR A 259 19.85 -10.30 -6.80
N LEU A 260 19.18 -9.73 -7.82
CA LEU A 260 17.73 -9.53 -7.79
C LEU A 260 16.97 -10.85 -7.62
N ASP A 261 17.39 -11.91 -8.31
CA ASP A 261 16.76 -13.22 -8.20
C ASP A 261 16.91 -13.78 -6.78
N ARG A 262 18.11 -13.65 -6.18
CA ARG A 262 18.35 -14.09 -4.80
C ARG A 262 17.49 -13.30 -3.81
N PHE A 263 17.35 -11.99 -3.98
CA PHE A 263 16.47 -11.15 -3.17
C PHE A 263 15.00 -11.57 -3.31
N LYS A 264 14.52 -11.83 -4.54
CA LYS A 264 13.15 -12.27 -4.80
C LYS A 264 12.86 -13.63 -4.16
N THR A 265 13.77 -14.60 -4.30
CA THR A 265 13.66 -15.92 -3.67
C THR A 265 13.60 -15.76 -2.15
N TRP A 266 14.58 -15.06 -1.55
CA TRP A 266 14.60 -14.81 -0.11
C TRP A 266 13.27 -14.21 0.37
N LYS A 267 12.75 -13.18 -0.30
CA LYS A 267 11.48 -12.53 0.05
C LYS A 267 10.30 -13.49 -0.02
N SER A 268 10.27 -14.38 -1.01
CA SER A 268 9.17 -15.34 -1.19
C SER A 268 9.15 -16.45 -0.14
N GLU A 269 10.30 -16.73 0.49
CA GLU A 269 10.46 -17.74 1.54
C GLU A 269 10.17 -17.18 2.93
N GLN A 270 10.12 -15.85 3.09
CA GLN A 270 9.83 -15.22 4.37
C GLN A 270 8.33 -15.33 4.71
N SER A 271 8.04 -15.48 6.00
CA SER A 271 6.68 -15.31 6.50
C SER A 271 6.25 -13.84 6.45
N ILE A 272 4.95 -13.62 6.39
CA ILE A 272 4.35 -12.27 6.45
C ILE A 272 4.82 -11.49 7.70
N ALA A 273 4.91 -12.16 8.85
CA ALA A 273 5.34 -11.54 10.10
C ALA A 273 6.80 -11.05 10.03
N VAL A 274 7.71 -11.88 9.52
CA VAL A 274 9.13 -11.52 9.38
C VAL A 274 9.33 -10.34 8.40
N LEU A 275 8.58 -10.35 7.28
CA LEU A 275 8.61 -9.21 6.36
C LEU A 275 8.03 -7.95 7.00
N GLY A 276 6.93 -8.07 7.75
CA GLY A 276 6.31 -6.96 8.47
C GLY A 276 7.28 -6.30 9.46
N GLU A 277 7.92 -7.09 10.31
CA GLU A 277 8.91 -6.59 11.27
C GLU A 277 10.07 -5.86 10.59
N LEU A 278 10.62 -6.42 9.51
CA LEU A 278 11.71 -5.77 8.79
C LEU A 278 11.29 -4.48 8.07
N PHE A 279 10.07 -4.43 7.52
CA PHE A 279 9.54 -3.19 6.94
C PHE A 279 9.33 -2.14 8.03
N ASP A 280 8.75 -2.49 9.17
CA ASP A 280 8.58 -1.58 10.31
C ASP A 280 9.93 -1.04 10.82
N GLU A 281 10.97 -1.90 10.89
CA GLU A 281 12.31 -1.48 11.30
C GLU A 281 13.00 -0.54 10.30
N THR A 282 12.62 -0.57 9.01
CA THR A 282 13.23 0.25 7.96
C THR A 282 12.36 1.44 7.53
N GLU A 283 11.11 1.50 7.98
CA GLU A 283 10.15 2.55 7.69
C GLU A 283 10.65 3.93 8.17
N GLU A 284 10.43 4.97 7.34
CA GLU A 284 10.78 6.37 7.65
C GLU A 284 12.25 6.65 7.99
N LYS A 285 13.15 5.70 7.75
CA LYS A 285 14.61 5.87 7.88
C LYS A 285 15.23 6.30 6.56
N ASN A 286 16.33 7.03 6.62
CA ASN A 286 17.12 7.32 5.42
C ASN A 286 17.84 6.06 4.94
N THR A 287 18.13 6.00 3.64
CA THR A 287 18.82 4.87 3.00
C THR A 287 20.07 4.44 3.76
N GLY A 288 20.94 5.39 4.14
CA GLY A 288 22.20 5.08 4.83
C GLY A 288 22.01 4.50 6.23
N GLU A 289 20.88 4.75 6.88
CA GLU A 289 20.60 4.28 8.24
C GLU A 289 20.19 2.80 8.24
N ILE A 290 19.53 2.33 7.18
CA ILE A 290 18.99 0.97 7.15
C ILE A 290 20.04 -0.10 6.86
N PHE A 291 21.23 0.26 6.35
CA PHE A 291 22.25 -0.75 6.02
C PHE A 291 22.70 -1.58 7.22
N ARG A 292 22.75 -0.99 8.41
CA ARG A 292 23.07 -1.72 9.65
C ARG A 292 21.95 -2.68 10.08
N ILE A 293 20.71 -2.38 9.70
CA ILE A 293 19.54 -3.23 9.94
C ILE A 293 19.56 -4.41 8.97
N LEU A 294 19.98 -4.17 7.73
CA LEU A 294 20.08 -5.19 6.68
C LEU A 294 21.31 -6.09 6.79
N GLU A 295 22.40 -5.63 7.39
CA GLU A 295 23.65 -6.38 7.55
C GLU A 295 23.49 -7.77 8.19
N PRO A 296 22.73 -7.96 9.29
CA PRO A 296 22.51 -9.29 9.88
C PRO A 296 21.56 -10.19 9.07
N VAL A 297 20.86 -9.68 8.06
CA VAL A 297 19.89 -10.45 7.28
C VAL A 297 20.63 -11.49 6.42
N LYS A 298 20.20 -12.74 6.53
CA LYS A 298 20.72 -13.83 5.69
C LYS A 298 19.93 -13.90 4.40
N TRP A 299 20.54 -13.42 3.33
CA TRP A 299 19.96 -13.42 1.98
C TRP A 299 20.10 -14.78 1.25
N SER A 300 20.55 -15.85 1.94
CA SER A 300 20.70 -17.24 1.43
C SER A 300 19.95 -18.22 2.31
#